data_AF-A0A2X0MH10-F1
#
_entry.id   AF-A0A2X0MH10-F1
#
_cell.length_a   1.000
_cell.length_b   1.000
_cell.length_c   1.000
_cell.angle_alpha   90.00
_cell.angle_beta   90.00
_cell.angle_gamma   90.00
#
_symmetry.space_group_name_H-M   'P 1'
#
loop_
_entity.id
_entity.type
_entity.pdbx_description
1 polymer ?
#
loop_
_entity_poly.entity_id
_entity_poly.type
_entity_poly.pdbx_seq_one_letter_code
_entity_poly.pdbx_strand_id
1 'polypeptide(L)'
;MTPTYFAIFVKQVRLHTDIVPSKHVTVEEKLAMLLYWLRSSESYRKLEKVFQRSLDTISRHLPETLGLIVHSELRKQYVVQPAADTPTSSVITDKPRFARYFGDCIGAIDGTLGPWYSTAHDAERWIDRKGDKTQNILAATTFDNRFCYLQSGCEGSAHDQQAWDWARERDLVIPEGKYYLGNAGFATSEECMTPYRNVRYHLEEWLIGSQSPQNPQELFNLRHASLRNAVERIIAVTRRQFAVLVGHPRELPAEHQARIPHACALLHNFIQINDSINARTGEPRSVSTEEEEQQLLREIAAATDLNDSENEYHPDSDRERQRRAHVSTSASKRRMEDLRDNIAERMWADYQTYEGALAMDQRGLIRLVPHIQGVYNDDYYKLNIQIHLNNQIHLMEQVKWSSPPLMQCCCQTWTKMRDGSLG
;
A
#
# COMPACT_ATOMS: atom_id res chain seq x y z
N MET A 1 -17.07 1.59 -7.75
CA MET A 1 -17.18 2.56 -8.86
C MET A 1 -18.67 2.78 -9.13
N THR A 2 -19.13 4.03 -9.16
CA THR A 2 -20.52 4.35 -9.54
C THR A 2 -20.71 4.23 -11.06
N PRO A 3 -21.94 4.15 -11.59
CA PRO A 3 -22.19 4.13 -13.03
C PRO A 3 -21.53 5.29 -13.78
N THR A 4 -21.54 6.51 -13.20
CA THR A 4 -20.91 7.70 -13.79
C THR A 4 -19.40 7.52 -13.94
N TYR A 5 -18.71 7.06 -12.90
CA TYR A 5 -17.27 6.83 -12.98
C TYR A 5 -16.92 5.65 -13.89
N PHE A 6 -17.81 4.66 -14.01
CA PHE A 6 -17.64 3.60 -14.99
C PHE A 6 -17.70 4.14 -16.42
N ALA A 7 -18.65 5.03 -16.74
CA ALA A 7 -18.69 5.67 -18.05
C ALA A 7 -17.43 6.52 -18.34
N ILE A 8 -16.93 7.25 -17.34
CA ILE A 8 -15.65 7.98 -17.46
C ILE A 8 -14.50 7.00 -17.70
N PHE A 9 -14.44 5.90 -16.95
CA PHE A 9 -13.40 4.89 -17.11
C PHE A 9 -13.44 4.26 -18.51
N VAL A 10 -14.63 3.90 -19.02
CA VAL A 10 -14.82 3.40 -20.39
C VAL A 10 -14.30 4.41 -21.41
N LYS A 11 -14.59 5.71 -21.25
CA LYS A 11 -14.07 6.75 -22.13
C LYS A 11 -12.54 6.80 -22.11
N GLN A 12 -11.93 6.75 -20.93
CA GLN A 12 -10.47 6.73 -20.79
C GLN A 12 -9.85 5.47 -21.42
N VAL A 13 -10.47 4.31 -21.23
CA VAL A 13 -10.04 3.05 -21.84
C VAL A 13 -10.07 3.14 -23.36
N ARG A 14 -11.14 3.68 -23.95
CA ARG A 14 -11.24 3.84 -25.41
C ARG A 14 -10.22 4.82 -26.00
N LEU A 15 -9.78 5.81 -25.21
CA LEU A 15 -8.81 6.81 -25.65
C LEU A 15 -7.36 6.34 -25.52
N HIS A 16 -7.08 5.47 -24.55
CA HIS A 16 -5.71 5.18 -24.13
C HIS A 16 -5.33 3.70 -24.17
N THR A 17 -6.20 2.82 -24.70
CA THR A 17 -5.96 1.38 -24.85
C THR A 17 -6.46 0.88 -26.20
N ASP A 18 -5.98 -0.29 -26.63
CA ASP A 18 -6.45 -0.97 -27.84
C ASP A 18 -7.66 -1.89 -27.59
N ILE A 19 -8.40 -1.70 -26.49
CA ILE A 19 -9.58 -2.51 -26.18
C ILE A 19 -10.71 -2.13 -27.12
N VAL A 20 -10.96 -3.01 -28.09
CA VAL A 20 -12.05 -2.88 -29.07
C VAL A 20 -13.19 -3.87 -28.80
N PRO A 21 -14.43 -3.58 -29.23
CA PRO A 21 -15.52 -4.53 -29.14
C PRO A 21 -15.26 -5.75 -30.03
N SER A 22 -15.69 -6.93 -29.58
CA SER A 22 -15.78 -8.11 -30.45
C SER A 22 -17.19 -8.21 -31.04
N LYS A 23 -17.41 -9.20 -31.93
CA LYS A 23 -18.72 -9.42 -32.57
C LYS A 23 -19.89 -9.51 -31.58
N HIS A 24 -19.64 -10.01 -30.37
CA HIS A 24 -20.68 -10.28 -29.39
C HIS A 24 -20.44 -9.66 -28.01
N VAL A 25 -19.26 -9.08 -27.74
CA VAL A 25 -18.88 -8.54 -26.43
C VAL A 25 -18.39 -7.10 -26.61
N THR A 26 -19.08 -6.16 -25.98
CA THR A 26 -18.71 -4.74 -26.06
C THR A 26 -17.50 -4.41 -25.18
N VAL A 27 -16.93 -3.21 -25.34
CA VAL A 27 -15.85 -2.72 -24.47
C VAL A 27 -16.33 -2.63 -23.01
N GLU A 28 -17.55 -2.12 -22.80
CA GLU A 28 -18.18 -2.03 -21.48
C GLU A 28 -18.31 -3.40 -20.84
N GLU A 29 -18.72 -4.41 -21.60
CA GLU A 29 -18.89 -5.76 -21.08
C GLU A 29 -17.53 -6.40 -20.74
N LYS A 30 -16.51 -6.24 -21.60
CA LYS A 30 -15.13 -6.65 -21.29
C LYS A 30 -14.63 -6.06 -19.97
N LEU A 31 -14.82 -4.74 -19.80
CA LEU A 31 -14.41 -4.04 -18.58
C LEU A 31 -15.25 -4.45 -17.38
N ALA A 32 -16.56 -4.64 -17.53
CA ALA A 32 -17.42 -5.09 -16.44
C ALA A 32 -17.04 -6.50 -15.95
N MET A 33 -16.72 -7.43 -16.86
CA MET A 33 -16.21 -8.76 -16.50
C MET A 33 -14.91 -8.66 -15.69
N LEU A 34 -13.95 -7.86 -16.16
CA LEU A 34 -12.67 -7.68 -15.48
C LEU A 34 -12.86 -7.05 -14.09
N LEU A 35 -13.60 -5.94 -13.99
CA LEU A 35 -13.85 -5.26 -12.72
C LEU A 35 -14.59 -6.15 -11.71
N TYR A 36 -15.58 -6.92 -12.18
CA TYR A 36 -16.29 -7.87 -11.34
C TYR A 36 -15.33 -8.93 -10.79
N TRP A 37 -14.48 -9.50 -11.65
CA TRP A 37 -13.50 -10.51 -11.26
C TRP A 37 -12.45 -9.97 -10.28
N LEU A 38 -11.83 -8.82 -10.57
CA LEU A 38 -10.84 -8.20 -9.68
C LEU A 38 -11.45 -7.92 -8.29
N ARG A 39 -12.70 -7.46 -8.25
CA ARG A 39 -13.41 -7.13 -7.01
C ARG A 39 -13.75 -8.37 -6.19
N SER A 40 -14.24 -9.43 -6.84
CA SER A 40 -14.89 -10.56 -6.16
C SER A 40 -14.00 -11.80 -6.03
N SER A 41 -12.94 -11.91 -6.83
CA SER A 41 -12.10 -13.12 -6.95
C SER A 41 -12.90 -14.40 -7.28
N GLU A 42 -14.05 -14.24 -7.93
CA GLU A 42 -14.95 -15.34 -8.26
C GLU A 42 -14.45 -16.15 -9.45
N SER A 43 -14.88 -17.41 -9.51
CA SER A 43 -14.51 -18.32 -10.61
C SER A 43 -15.04 -17.84 -11.97
N TYR A 44 -14.40 -18.28 -13.07
CA TYR A 44 -14.90 -18.05 -14.43
C TYR A 44 -16.31 -18.64 -14.63
N ARG A 45 -16.64 -19.74 -13.93
CA ARG A 45 -18.01 -20.30 -13.92
C ARG A 45 -19.03 -19.36 -13.27
N LYS A 46 -18.63 -18.60 -12.25
CA LYS A 46 -19.49 -17.58 -11.66
C LYS A 46 -19.68 -16.42 -12.64
N LEU A 47 -18.61 -15.99 -13.31
CA LEU A 47 -18.72 -14.98 -14.37
C LEU A 47 -19.65 -15.42 -15.50
N GLU A 48 -19.58 -16.69 -15.92
CA GLU A 48 -20.48 -17.26 -16.95
C GLU A 48 -21.94 -17.08 -16.58
N LYS A 49 -22.30 -17.38 -15.32
CA LYS A 49 -23.66 -17.18 -14.80
C LYS A 49 -24.06 -15.72 -14.71
N VAL A 50 -23.14 -14.83 -14.35
CA VAL A 50 -23.44 -13.40 -14.18
C VAL A 50 -23.62 -12.70 -15.54
N PHE A 51 -22.69 -12.93 -16.47
CA PHE A 51 -22.65 -12.25 -17.76
C PHE A 51 -23.37 -13.01 -18.87
N GLN A 52 -23.82 -14.26 -18.62
CA GLN A 52 -24.49 -15.12 -19.60
C GLN A 52 -23.62 -15.34 -20.85
N ARG A 53 -22.31 -15.53 -20.63
CA ARG A 53 -21.30 -15.79 -21.67
C ARG A 53 -20.65 -17.13 -21.43
N SER A 54 -20.36 -17.85 -22.52
CA SER A 54 -19.66 -19.13 -22.44
C SER A 54 -18.30 -18.98 -21.73
N LEU A 55 -17.85 -20.04 -21.05
CA LEU A 55 -16.51 -20.08 -20.44
C LEU A 55 -15.39 -19.72 -21.43
N ASP A 56 -15.49 -20.14 -22.69
CA ASP A 56 -14.54 -19.80 -23.75
C ASP A 56 -14.48 -18.28 -24.02
N THR A 57 -15.61 -17.59 -23.95
CA THR A 57 -15.65 -16.13 -24.10
C THR A 57 -14.95 -15.43 -22.93
N ILE A 58 -15.18 -15.90 -21.71
CA ILE A 58 -14.59 -15.33 -20.50
C ILE A 58 -13.08 -15.59 -20.45
N SER A 59 -12.66 -16.83 -20.69
CA SER A 59 -11.25 -17.22 -20.64
C SER A 59 -10.40 -16.53 -21.70
N ARG A 60 -11.00 -16.14 -22.83
CA ARG A 60 -10.33 -15.34 -23.86
C ARG A 60 -10.26 -13.86 -23.48
N HIS A 61 -11.41 -13.26 -23.15
CA HIS A 61 -11.48 -11.80 -23.02
C HIS A 61 -10.95 -11.27 -21.70
N LEU A 62 -11.01 -12.02 -20.61
CA LEU A 62 -10.58 -11.52 -19.31
C LEU A 62 -9.04 -11.32 -19.25
N PRO A 63 -8.19 -12.29 -19.62
CA PRO A 63 -6.74 -12.10 -19.65
C PRO A 63 -6.29 -11.09 -20.71
N GLU A 64 -6.95 -11.07 -21.87
CA GLU A 64 -6.75 -10.08 -22.94
C GLU A 64 -6.99 -8.66 -22.41
N THR A 65 -8.15 -8.42 -21.80
CA THR A 65 -8.53 -7.10 -21.25
C THR A 65 -7.58 -6.69 -20.13
N LEU A 66 -7.21 -7.62 -19.24
CA LEU A 66 -6.21 -7.36 -18.18
C LEU A 66 -4.87 -6.93 -18.78
N GLY A 67 -4.37 -7.66 -19.78
CA GLY A 67 -3.11 -7.34 -20.46
C GLY A 67 -3.15 -5.98 -21.15
N LEU A 68 -4.21 -5.70 -21.91
CA LEU A 68 -4.37 -4.43 -22.61
C LEU A 68 -4.44 -3.25 -21.65
N ILE A 69 -5.10 -3.37 -20.50
CA ILE A 69 -5.07 -2.32 -19.47
C ILE A 69 -3.66 -2.13 -18.91
N VAL A 70 -2.96 -3.19 -18.54
CA VAL A 70 -1.66 -3.09 -17.85
C VAL A 70 -0.54 -2.60 -18.76
N HIS A 71 -0.62 -2.86 -20.07
CA HIS A 71 0.40 -2.42 -21.04
C HIS A 71 0.04 -1.11 -21.76
N SER A 72 -1.05 -0.46 -21.38
CA SER A 72 -1.53 0.75 -22.03
C SER A 72 -0.90 2.05 -21.52
N GLU A 73 -1.08 3.12 -22.30
CA GLU A 73 -0.82 4.49 -21.86
C GLU A 73 -1.70 4.90 -20.68
N LEU A 74 -2.88 4.30 -20.52
CA LEU A 74 -3.76 4.55 -19.38
C LEU A 74 -3.04 4.22 -18.06
N ARG A 75 -2.31 3.10 -17.99
CA ARG A 75 -1.51 2.78 -16.80
C ARG A 75 -0.51 3.87 -16.49
N LYS A 76 0.21 4.35 -17.51
CA LYS A 76 1.26 5.37 -17.36
C LYS A 76 0.71 6.71 -16.90
N GLN A 77 -0.57 7.02 -17.17
CA GLN A 77 -1.23 8.23 -16.66
C GLN A 77 -1.61 8.14 -15.18
N TYR A 78 -1.97 6.95 -14.70
CA TYR A 78 -2.49 6.77 -13.34
C TYR A 78 -1.45 6.28 -12.34
N VAL A 79 -0.43 5.52 -12.75
CA VAL A 79 0.68 5.06 -11.90
C VAL A 79 1.95 5.75 -12.38
N VAL A 80 2.23 6.91 -11.79
CA VAL A 80 3.28 7.83 -12.23
C VAL A 80 4.36 7.92 -11.14
N GLN A 81 5.61 7.67 -11.51
CA GLN A 81 6.76 7.85 -10.63
C GLN A 81 7.02 9.34 -10.38
N PRO A 82 7.42 9.75 -9.16
CA PRO A 82 7.82 11.13 -8.88
C PRO A 82 8.99 11.58 -9.76
N ALA A 83 8.89 12.79 -10.31
CA ALA A 83 9.94 13.46 -11.06
C ALA A 83 10.84 14.30 -10.14
N ALA A 84 11.98 14.78 -10.66
CA ALA A 84 12.94 15.57 -9.88
C ALA A 84 12.34 16.85 -9.28
N ASP A 85 11.41 17.48 -10.00
CA ASP A 85 10.69 18.68 -9.59
C ASP A 85 9.45 18.39 -8.72
N THR A 86 9.19 17.12 -8.37
CA THR A 86 8.07 16.78 -7.49
C THR A 86 8.27 17.43 -6.13
N PRO A 87 7.34 18.29 -5.67
CA PRO A 87 7.46 18.94 -4.38
C PRO A 87 7.28 17.93 -3.24
N THR A 88 7.87 18.23 -2.09
CA THR A 88 7.61 17.49 -0.85
C THR A 88 6.12 17.54 -0.51
N SER A 89 5.53 16.38 -0.17
CA SER A 89 4.10 16.28 0.12
C SER A 89 3.68 17.16 1.30
N SER A 90 2.44 17.66 1.24
CA SER A 90 1.78 18.38 2.33
C SER A 90 1.71 17.57 3.64
N VAL A 91 1.67 16.24 3.55
CA VAL A 91 1.75 15.36 4.74
C VAL A 91 3.02 15.61 5.54
N ILE A 92 4.11 15.99 4.88
CA ILE A 92 5.38 16.37 5.51
C ILE A 92 5.41 17.87 5.80
N THR A 93 5.13 18.74 4.81
CA THR A 93 5.34 20.19 4.97
C THR A 93 4.39 20.83 5.96
N ASP A 94 3.17 20.32 6.10
CA ASP A 94 2.13 20.94 6.94
C ASP A 94 2.22 20.48 8.40
N LYS A 95 2.85 19.33 8.64
CA LYS A 95 3.00 18.75 9.98
C LYS A 95 4.36 19.11 10.55
N PRO A 96 4.43 19.95 11.59
CA PRO A 96 5.72 20.45 12.04
C PRO A 96 6.68 19.37 12.57
N ARG A 97 6.12 18.23 13.04
CA ARG A 97 6.89 17.03 13.43
C ARG A 97 7.64 16.36 12.27
N PHE A 98 7.35 16.70 11.02
CA PHE A 98 8.00 16.15 9.82
C PHE A 98 8.64 17.25 8.95
N ALA A 99 8.01 18.42 8.87
CA ALA A 99 8.32 19.49 7.92
C ALA A 99 9.80 19.93 7.89
N ARG A 100 10.50 19.83 9.02
CA ARG A 100 11.91 20.27 9.16
C ARG A 100 12.94 19.18 8.88
N TYR A 101 12.49 17.96 8.65
CA TYR A 101 13.30 16.74 8.80
C TYR A 101 13.29 15.87 7.54
N PHE A 102 12.10 15.56 7.02
CA PHE A 102 11.94 14.62 5.90
C PHE A 102 11.82 15.33 4.55
N GLY A 103 12.62 16.38 4.33
CA GLY A 103 12.69 17.04 3.03
C GLY A 103 13.08 16.05 1.93
N ASP A 104 12.56 16.23 0.72
CA ASP A 104 12.86 15.38 -0.45
C ASP A 104 12.45 13.90 -0.36
N CYS A 105 11.81 13.50 0.74
CA CYS A 105 11.13 12.22 0.84
C CYS A 105 9.90 12.20 -0.07
N ILE A 106 9.91 11.34 -1.09
CA ILE A 106 8.85 11.27 -2.11
C ILE A 106 7.75 10.25 -1.79
N GLY A 107 7.96 9.41 -0.78
CA GLY A 107 6.99 8.40 -0.40
C GLY A 107 7.53 7.28 0.48
N ALA A 108 6.81 6.17 0.49
CA ALA A 108 7.21 4.94 1.16
C ALA A 108 7.22 3.76 0.17
N ILE A 109 8.03 2.74 0.48
CA ILE A 109 8.13 1.53 -0.34
C ILE A 109 8.14 0.28 0.52
N ASP A 110 7.43 -0.76 0.08
CA ASP A 110 7.35 -2.02 0.81
C ASP A 110 7.12 -3.22 -0.09
N GLY A 111 7.58 -4.38 0.38
CA GLY A 111 7.20 -5.68 -0.16
C GLY A 111 5.88 -6.16 0.43
N THR A 112 5.15 -6.97 -0.33
CA THR A 112 3.93 -7.61 0.16
C THR A 112 3.62 -8.87 -0.63
N LEU A 113 3.14 -9.92 0.02
CA LEU A 113 2.87 -11.21 -0.62
C LEU A 113 1.50 -11.25 -1.28
N GLY A 114 1.44 -11.61 -2.56
CA GLY A 114 0.21 -11.85 -3.31
C GLY A 114 0.05 -13.33 -3.64
N PRO A 115 -1.17 -13.86 -3.76
CA PRO A 115 -1.39 -15.23 -4.21
C PRO A 115 -0.72 -15.51 -5.56
N TRP A 116 -0.12 -16.69 -5.68
CA TRP A 116 0.45 -17.17 -6.94
C TRP A 116 0.04 -18.61 -7.19
N TYR A 117 -0.39 -18.89 -8.42
CA TYR A 117 -0.76 -20.22 -8.85
C TYR A 117 0.10 -20.64 -10.04
N SER A 118 1.10 -21.47 -9.78
CA SER A 118 1.96 -22.10 -10.79
C SER A 118 1.73 -23.62 -10.89
N THR A 119 1.97 -24.16 -12.08
CA THR A 119 2.07 -25.61 -12.31
C THR A 119 3.40 -26.15 -11.75
N ALA A 120 3.51 -27.48 -11.59
CA ALA A 120 4.45 -28.17 -10.69
C ALA A 120 5.97 -27.94 -10.90
N HIS A 121 6.39 -27.31 -12.01
CA HIS A 121 7.81 -27.02 -12.24
C HIS A 121 8.15 -25.67 -11.58
N ASP A 122 9.12 -25.64 -10.67
CA ASP A 122 9.59 -24.47 -9.90
C ASP A 122 8.73 -24.04 -8.70
N ALA A 123 7.83 -24.91 -8.21
CA ALA A 123 6.95 -24.60 -7.07
C ALA A 123 7.68 -24.07 -5.82
N GLU A 124 8.90 -24.55 -5.54
CA GLU A 124 9.67 -24.17 -4.35
C GLU A 124 10.04 -22.67 -4.30
N ARG A 125 10.38 -22.06 -5.44
CA ARG A 125 10.73 -20.62 -5.51
C ARG A 125 9.53 -19.73 -5.16
N TRP A 126 8.33 -20.20 -5.48
CA TRP A 126 7.09 -19.49 -5.23
C TRP A 126 6.50 -19.77 -3.85
N ILE A 127 7.16 -20.57 -3.02
CA ILE A 127 6.72 -20.81 -1.64
C ILE A 127 7.31 -19.72 -0.74
N ASP A 128 6.45 -19.02 -0.02
CA ASP A 128 6.88 -18.10 1.03
C ASP A 128 7.31 -18.84 2.31
N ARG A 129 7.72 -18.07 3.31
CA ARG A 129 8.15 -18.59 4.61
C ARG A 129 7.05 -19.37 5.35
N LYS A 130 5.78 -19.17 4.99
CA LYS A 130 4.62 -19.83 5.59
C LYS A 130 4.21 -21.11 4.85
N GLY A 131 4.88 -21.44 3.76
CA GLY A 131 4.58 -22.62 2.96
C GLY A 131 3.53 -22.36 1.87
N ASP A 132 3.04 -21.12 1.74
CA ASP A 132 2.02 -20.75 0.77
C ASP A 132 2.64 -20.35 -0.58
N LYS A 133 1.93 -20.65 -1.68
CA LYS A 133 2.36 -20.24 -3.01
C LYS A 133 2.01 -18.78 -3.26
N THR A 134 3.01 -17.92 -3.30
CA THR A 134 2.87 -16.47 -3.42
C THR A 134 3.87 -15.88 -4.39
N GLN A 135 3.62 -14.63 -4.77
CA GLN A 135 4.56 -13.73 -5.42
C GLN A 135 4.89 -12.60 -4.45
N ASN A 136 6.15 -12.17 -4.38
CA ASN A 136 6.47 -10.90 -3.73
C ASN A 136 6.08 -9.75 -4.69
N ILE A 137 5.45 -8.71 -4.14
CA ILE A 137 5.05 -7.50 -4.83
C ILE A 137 5.69 -6.32 -4.11
N LEU A 138 6.66 -5.67 -4.75
CA LEU A 138 7.19 -4.40 -4.28
C LEU A 138 6.26 -3.28 -4.74
N ALA A 139 5.83 -2.42 -3.83
CA ALA A 139 4.97 -1.27 -4.13
C ALA A 139 5.56 0.01 -3.55
N ALA A 140 5.74 1.03 -4.41
CA ALA A 140 6.10 2.37 -3.98
C ALA A 140 4.88 3.29 -4.06
N THR A 141 4.72 4.14 -3.05
CA THR A 141 3.53 4.95 -2.86
C THR A 141 3.90 6.38 -2.50
N THR A 142 3.08 7.33 -2.95
CA THR A 142 3.14 8.71 -2.46
C THR A 142 2.38 8.83 -1.14
N PHE A 143 2.61 9.90 -0.38
CA PHE A 143 1.88 10.15 0.86
C PHE A 143 0.39 10.51 0.67
N ASP A 144 -0.05 10.71 -0.59
CA ASP A 144 -1.45 10.99 -0.94
C ASP A 144 -2.28 9.70 -1.17
N ASN A 145 -1.84 8.56 -0.64
CA ASN A 145 -2.43 7.25 -0.89
C ASN A 145 -2.57 6.92 -2.39
N ARG A 146 -1.49 7.10 -3.15
CA ARG A 146 -1.43 6.68 -4.57
C ARG A 146 -0.21 5.81 -4.81
N PHE A 147 -0.40 4.72 -5.55
CA PHE A 147 0.73 3.94 -6.06
C PHE A 147 1.47 4.74 -7.13
N CYS A 148 2.79 4.81 -7.05
CA CYS A 148 3.63 5.42 -8.08
C CYS A 148 4.50 4.40 -8.80
N TYR A 149 4.72 3.22 -8.20
CA TYR A 149 5.44 2.12 -8.84
C TYR A 149 5.00 0.77 -8.25
N LEU A 150 5.05 -0.28 -9.07
CA LEU A 150 4.97 -1.67 -8.60
C LEU A 150 5.95 -2.55 -9.39
N GLN A 151 6.52 -3.53 -8.71
CA GLN A 151 7.21 -4.68 -9.30
C GLN A 151 6.56 -5.96 -8.74
N SER A 152 5.91 -6.73 -9.61
CA SER A 152 5.17 -7.95 -9.28
C SER A 152 5.66 -9.13 -10.14
N GLY A 153 5.22 -10.34 -9.80
CA GLY A 153 5.75 -11.57 -10.39
C GLY A 153 7.15 -11.92 -9.88
N CYS A 154 7.56 -11.40 -8.72
CA CYS A 154 8.74 -11.86 -8.02
C CYS A 154 8.43 -13.18 -7.31
N GLU A 155 9.40 -14.07 -7.24
CA GLU A 155 9.31 -15.33 -6.50
C GLU A 155 8.81 -15.07 -5.05
N GLY A 156 7.90 -15.89 -4.51
CA GLY A 156 7.38 -15.73 -3.14
C GLY A 156 8.45 -15.88 -2.05
N SER A 157 9.53 -16.60 -2.35
CA SER A 157 10.72 -16.70 -1.50
C SER A 157 11.68 -15.50 -1.60
N ALA A 158 11.51 -14.63 -2.59
CA ALA A 158 12.40 -13.49 -2.80
C ALA A 158 12.25 -12.46 -1.68
N HIS A 159 13.39 -12.02 -1.14
CA HIS A 159 13.42 -10.92 -0.17
C HIS A 159 13.02 -9.59 -0.81
N ASP A 160 12.52 -8.66 0.00
CA ASP A 160 12.15 -7.32 -0.45
C ASP A 160 13.32 -6.59 -1.12
N GLN A 161 14.55 -6.77 -0.62
CA GLN A 161 15.74 -6.22 -1.25
C GLN A 161 15.96 -6.78 -2.67
N GLN A 162 15.69 -8.06 -2.89
CA GLN A 162 15.83 -8.67 -4.21
C GLN A 162 14.78 -8.14 -5.19
N ALA A 163 13.53 -7.96 -4.72
CA ALA A 163 12.49 -7.32 -5.51
C ALA A 163 12.82 -5.86 -5.85
N TRP A 164 13.47 -5.13 -4.92
CA TRP A 164 14.02 -3.79 -5.15
C TRP A 164 15.11 -3.78 -6.22
N ASP A 165 16.08 -4.68 -6.14
CA ASP A 165 17.18 -4.75 -7.11
C ASP A 165 16.63 -5.00 -8.52
N TRP A 166 15.70 -5.95 -8.68
CA TRP A 166 15.01 -6.19 -9.95
C TRP A 166 14.20 -4.99 -10.44
N ALA A 167 13.53 -4.28 -9.53
CA ALA A 167 12.80 -3.06 -9.87
C ALA A 167 13.74 -1.98 -10.42
N ARG A 168 14.90 -1.76 -9.77
CA ARG A 168 15.91 -0.77 -10.16
C ARG A 168 16.61 -1.13 -11.47
N GLU A 169 16.84 -2.42 -11.74
CA GLU A 169 17.36 -2.91 -13.02
C GLU A 169 16.38 -2.71 -14.18
N ARG A 170 15.08 -2.72 -13.88
CA ARG A 170 14.02 -2.67 -14.90
C ARG A 170 13.61 -1.24 -15.23
N ASP A 171 12.95 -0.55 -14.31
CA ASP A 171 12.26 0.72 -14.60
C ASP A 171 11.87 1.55 -13.36
N LEU A 172 12.23 1.16 -12.14
CA LEU A 172 12.14 2.04 -10.97
C LEU A 172 13.22 3.11 -11.07
N VAL A 173 12.82 4.37 -11.22
CA VAL A 173 13.71 5.54 -11.31
C VAL A 173 13.43 6.45 -10.13
N ILE A 174 14.48 6.74 -9.37
CA ILE A 174 14.42 7.65 -8.22
C ILE A 174 15.26 8.88 -8.58
N PRO A 175 14.65 10.08 -8.63
CA PRO A 175 15.39 11.29 -8.98
C PRO A 175 16.53 11.59 -8.00
N GLU A 176 17.59 12.21 -8.49
CA GLU A 176 18.72 12.61 -7.66
C GLU A 176 18.28 13.51 -6.49
N GLY A 177 18.79 13.20 -5.29
CA GLY A 177 18.43 13.90 -4.05
C GLY A 177 17.08 13.50 -3.46
N LYS A 178 16.26 12.68 -4.13
CA LYS A 178 14.99 12.16 -3.60
C LYS A 178 15.16 10.74 -3.05
N TYR A 179 14.30 10.36 -2.11
CA TYR A 179 14.35 9.03 -1.50
C TYR A 179 12.98 8.52 -1.03
N TYR A 180 12.86 7.20 -0.89
CA TYR A 180 11.73 6.53 -0.25
C TYR A 180 12.05 6.09 1.18
N LEU A 181 11.03 5.95 2.02
CA LEU A 181 11.13 5.27 3.32
C LEU A 181 10.95 3.75 3.15
N GLY A 182 11.97 2.96 3.49
CA GLY A 182 12.00 1.50 3.48
C GLY A 182 11.92 0.89 4.90
N ASN A 183 11.49 -0.37 5.04
CA ASN A 183 11.53 -1.10 6.32
C ASN A 183 12.98 -1.53 6.61
N ALA A 184 13.19 -2.18 7.75
CA ALA A 184 14.48 -2.72 8.12
C ALA A 184 14.98 -3.85 7.18
N GLY A 185 14.11 -4.43 6.35
CA GLY A 185 14.42 -5.48 5.36
C GLY A 185 15.18 -4.98 4.14
N PHE A 186 15.15 -3.68 3.87
CA PHE A 186 15.97 -3.06 2.81
C PHE A 186 17.38 -2.71 3.30
N ALA A 187 18.30 -2.60 2.35
CA ALA A 187 19.60 -1.97 2.52
C ALA A 187 19.45 -0.45 2.45
N THR A 188 20.09 0.25 3.38
CA THR A 188 20.17 1.72 3.34
C THR A 188 20.98 2.17 2.13
N SER A 189 20.42 3.08 1.31
CA SER A 189 21.08 3.75 0.18
C SER A 189 20.61 5.19 0.07
N GLU A 190 21.25 6.00 -0.78
CA GLU A 190 20.80 7.37 -1.05
C GLU A 190 19.35 7.49 -1.49
N GLU A 191 18.78 6.43 -2.06
CA GLU A 191 17.40 6.42 -2.55
C GLU A 191 16.43 5.68 -1.62
N CYS A 192 16.92 5.03 -0.56
CA CYS A 192 16.11 4.29 0.41
C CYS A 192 16.60 4.50 1.85
N MET A 193 15.82 5.27 2.63
CA MET A 193 16.07 5.52 4.04
C MET A 193 15.36 4.48 4.90
N THR A 194 16.13 3.71 5.67
CA THR A 194 15.64 2.66 6.57
C THR A 194 15.72 3.12 8.04
N PRO A 195 14.89 2.56 8.94
CA PRO A 195 14.98 2.84 10.37
C PRO A 195 16.32 2.37 10.97
N TYR A 196 16.62 2.81 12.20
CA TYR A 196 17.66 2.19 13.01
C TYR A 196 17.27 0.76 13.35
N ARG A 197 18.18 -0.17 13.09
CA ARG A 197 18.01 -1.59 13.44
C ARG A 197 18.31 -1.79 14.93
N ASN A 198 17.67 -2.78 15.55
CA ASN A 198 17.81 -3.11 16.98
C ASN A 198 17.43 -1.95 17.92
N VAL A 199 16.57 -1.06 17.44
CA VAL A 199 15.96 0.03 18.20
C VAL A 199 14.46 -0.10 18.05
N ARG A 200 13.71 0.24 19.10
CA ARG A 200 12.23 0.20 19.09
C ARG A 200 11.70 0.83 17.81
N TYR A 201 10.88 0.09 17.07
CA TYR A 201 10.49 0.44 15.71
C TYR A 201 9.00 0.22 15.46
N HIS A 202 8.46 -0.88 15.96
CA HIS A 202 7.06 -1.22 15.72
C HIS A 202 6.16 -0.25 16.47
N LEU A 203 5.14 0.26 15.77
CA LEU A 203 4.18 1.16 16.39
C LEU A 203 3.50 0.49 17.58
N GLU A 204 3.24 -0.83 17.55
CA GLU A 204 2.67 -1.59 18.67
C GLU A 204 3.53 -1.55 19.94
N GLU A 205 4.86 -1.56 19.81
CA GLU A 205 5.77 -1.56 20.95
C GLU A 205 5.58 -0.29 21.79
N TRP A 206 5.32 0.86 21.16
CA TRP A 206 5.09 2.15 21.83
C TRP A 206 3.81 2.15 22.69
N LEU A 207 2.87 1.24 22.42
CA LEU A 207 1.51 1.25 22.97
C LEU A 207 1.44 0.43 24.25
N ILE A 208 2.19 -0.68 24.28
CA ILE A 208 2.35 -1.54 25.45
C ILE A 208 3.12 -0.81 26.57
N GLY A 209 3.98 0.15 26.20
CA GLY A 209 4.91 0.78 27.14
C GLY A 209 4.46 2.09 27.77
N SER A 210 3.51 2.85 27.19
CA SER A 210 3.22 4.25 27.59
C SER A 210 4.46 5.12 27.82
N GLN A 211 5.59 4.78 27.17
CA GLN A 211 6.87 5.43 27.38
C GLN A 211 7.18 6.29 26.17
N SER A 212 7.41 7.57 26.43
CA SER A 212 7.95 8.51 25.45
C SER A 212 9.27 7.98 24.86
N PRO A 213 9.66 8.39 23.65
CA PRO A 213 10.98 8.08 23.11
C PRO A 213 12.10 8.47 24.08
N GLN A 214 13.07 7.57 24.28
CA GLN A 214 14.14 7.73 25.27
C GLN A 214 15.44 8.26 24.65
N ASN A 215 15.58 8.20 23.33
CA ASN A 215 16.79 8.59 22.62
C ASN A 215 16.48 9.07 21.19
N PRO A 216 17.44 9.71 20.50
CA PRO A 216 17.25 10.21 19.14
C PRO A 216 16.79 9.14 18.14
N GLN A 217 17.35 7.94 18.24
CA GLN A 217 17.08 6.84 17.30
C GLN A 217 15.65 6.32 17.44
N GLU A 218 15.16 6.21 18.68
CA GLU A 218 13.79 5.85 19.01
C GLU A 218 12.77 6.86 18.47
N LEU A 219 13.02 8.16 18.67
CA LEU A 219 12.17 9.22 18.13
C LEU A 219 12.17 9.20 16.60
N PHE A 220 13.34 8.98 16.00
CA PHE A 220 13.47 8.78 14.55
C PHE A 220 12.61 7.62 14.06
N ASN A 221 12.78 6.43 14.64
CA ASN A 221 12.04 5.24 14.24
C ASN A 221 10.52 5.44 14.36
N LEU A 222 10.04 6.08 15.43
CA LEU A 222 8.62 6.39 15.61
C LEU A 222 8.08 7.28 14.47
N ARG A 223 8.81 8.34 14.10
CA ARG A 223 8.39 9.26 13.04
C ARG A 223 8.54 8.64 11.64
N HIS A 224 9.59 7.86 11.42
CA HIS A 224 9.81 7.06 10.21
C HIS A 224 8.65 6.09 9.99
N ALA A 225 8.32 5.26 10.99
CA ALA A 225 7.21 4.31 10.93
C ALA A 225 5.87 5.01 10.67
N SER A 226 5.63 6.17 11.30
CA SER A 226 4.42 6.97 11.06
C SER A 226 4.26 7.45 9.61
N LEU A 227 5.34 7.83 8.93
CA LEU A 227 5.29 8.23 7.51
C LEU A 227 5.20 7.00 6.61
N ARG A 228 5.99 5.97 6.92
CA ARG A 228 6.01 4.70 6.19
C ARG A 228 4.63 4.05 6.11
N ASN A 229 3.84 4.11 7.17
CA ASN A 229 2.47 3.57 7.23
C ASN A 229 1.56 3.95 6.02
N ALA A 230 1.90 4.99 5.25
CA ALA A 230 1.25 5.27 3.97
C ALA A 230 1.26 4.08 3.00
N VAL A 231 2.35 3.31 2.89
CA VAL A 231 2.45 2.14 1.99
C VAL A 231 1.63 0.94 2.49
N GLU A 232 1.67 0.68 3.79
CA GLU A 232 0.90 -0.40 4.40
C GLU A 232 -0.61 -0.14 4.28
N ARG A 233 -1.04 1.09 4.58
CA ARG A 233 -2.44 1.52 4.45
C ARG A 233 -2.99 1.35 3.05
N ILE A 234 -2.29 1.83 2.02
CA ILE A 234 -2.79 1.74 0.64
C ILE A 234 -2.80 0.28 0.15
N ILE A 235 -1.82 -0.54 0.53
CA ILE A 235 -1.84 -1.98 0.25
C ILE A 235 -3.09 -2.63 0.88
N ALA A 236 -3.35 -2.37 2.16
CA ALA A 236 -4.50 -2.93 2.87
C ALA A 236 -5.84 -2.48 2.26
N VAL A 237 -5.98 -1.18 1.99
CA VAL A 237 -7.17 -0.64 1.31
C VAL A 237 -7.38 -1.32 -0.04
N THR A 238 -6.31 -1.50 -0.82
CA THR A 238 -6.37 -2.10 -2.15
C THR A 238 -6.74 -3.58 -2.08
N ARG A 239 -6.22 -4.34 -1.10
CA ARG A 239 -6.64 -5.74 -0.87
C ARG A 239 -8.11 -5.86 -0.48
N ARG A 240 -8.62 -4.94 0.36
CA ARG A 240 -10.04 -4.88 0.72
C ARG A 240 -10.92 -4.51 -0.48
N GLN A 241 -10.43 -3.62 -1.34
CA GLN A 241 -11.11 -3.21 -2.57
C GLN A 241 -11.13 -4.35 -3.61
N PHE A 242 -10.04 -5.11 -3.77
CA PHE A 242 -9.89 -6.12 -4.80
C PHE A 242 -9.56 -7.48 -4.20
N ALA A 243 -10.59 -8.31 -4.02
CA ALA A 243 -10.45 -9.62 -3.39
C ALA A 243 -9.47 -10.53 -4.14
N VAL A 244 -9.23 -10.30 -5.44
CA VAL A 244 -8.28 -11.08 -6.24
C VAL A 244 -6.83 -10.98 -5.73
N LEU A 245 -6.49 -9.95 -4.95
CA LEU A 245 -5.17 -9.79 -4.33
C LEU A 245 -4.98 -10.69 -3.11
N VAL A 246 -6.03 -11.37 -2.65
CA VAL A 246 -6.02 -12.29 -1.51
C VAL A 246 -6.58 -13.66 -1.89
N GLY A 247 -7.48 -13.71 -2.88
CA GLY A 247 -8.02 -14.94 -3.45
C GLY A 247 -7.10 -15.57 -4.49
N HIS A 248 -7.32 -16.86 -4.76
CA HIS A 248 -6.47 -17.62 -5.68
C HIS A 248 -7.01 -17.54 -7.12
N PRO A 249 -6.31 -16.88 -8.06
CA PRO A 249 -6.76 -16.75 -9.45
C PRO A 249 -6.46 -18.02 -10.26
N ARG A 250 -7.01 -19.17 -9.84
CA ARG A 250 -6.67 -20.52 -10.33
C ARG A 250 -6.86 -20.72 -11.84
N GLU A 251 -7.82 -20.00 -12.42
CA GLU A 251 -8.17 -20.10 -13.83
C GLU A 251 -7.33 -19.19 -14.73
N LEU A 252 -6.53 -18.30 -14.13
CA LEU A 252 -5.64 -17.39 -14.85
C LEU A 252 -4.22 -18.01 -14.93
N PRO A 253 -3.63 -18.14 -16.12
CA PRO A 253 -2.25 -18.59 -16.26
C PRO A 253 -1.25 -17.71 -15.49
N ALA A 254 -0.19 -18.32 -14.97
CA ALA A 254 0.83 -17.65 -14.15
C ALA A 254 1.41 -16.38 -14.82
N GLU A 255 1.65 -16.43 -16.13
CA GLU A 255 2.15 -15.30 -16.93
C GLU A 255 1.26 -14.04 -16.86
N HIS A 256 -0.03 -14.20 -16.57
CA HIS A 256 -0.99 -13.11 -16.45
C HIS A 256 -1.22 -12.69 -14.99
N GLN A 257 -0.93 -13.55 -14.01
CA GLN A 257 -1.15 -13.25 -12.59
C GLN A 257 -0.29 -12.09 -12.09
N ALA A 258 0.92 -11.93 -12.62
CA ALA A 258 1.79 -10.79 -12.32
C ALA A 258 1.17 -9.44 -12.74
N ARG A 259 0.17 -9.43 -13.62
CA ARG A 259 -0.51 -8.21 -14.09
C ARG A 259 -1.61 -7.74 -13.14
N ILE A 260 -2.12 -8.62 -12.28
CA ILE A 260 -3.23 -8.32 -11.36
C ILE A 260 -2.89 -7.12 -10.45
N PRO A 261 -1.72 -7.06 -9.76
CA PRO A 261 -1.40 -5.93 -8.89
C PRO A 261 -1.36 -4.60 -9.64
N HIS A 262 -0.84 -4.58 -10.87
CA HIS A 262 -0.79 -3.38 -11.69
C HIS A 262 -2.18 -2.86 -12.08
N ALA A 263 -3.11 -3.75 -12.45
CA ALA A 263 -4.48 -3.37 -12.77
C ALA A 263 -5.21 -2.83 -11.53
N CYS A 264 -5.03 -3.47 -10.37
CA CYS A 264 -5.61 -3.00 -9.11
C CYS A 264 -5.05 -1.63 -8.71
N ALA A 265 -3.74 -1.40 -8.85
CA ALA A 265 -3.12 -0.11 -8.56
C ALA A 265 -3.62 1.03 -9.47
N LEU A 266 -3.73 0.76 -10.78
CA LEU A 266 -4.32 1.70 -11.74
C LEU A 266 -5.75 2.06 -11.35
N LEU A 267 -6.58 1.05 -11.08
CA LEU A 267 -7.98 1.25 -10.71
C LEU A 267 -8.12 1.98 -9.38
N HIS A 268 -7.29 1.65 -8.40
CA HIS A 268 -7.23 2.35 -7.12
C HIS A 268 -6.95 3.84 -7.34
N ASN A 269 -5.87 4.18 -8.07
CA ASN A 269 -5.51 5.56 -8.34
C ASN A 269 -6.57 6.28 -9.19
N PHE A 270 -7.16 5.62 -10.20
CA PHE A 270 -8.27 6.16 -10.98
C PHE A 270 -9.45 6.53 -10.08
N ILE A 271 -9.85 5.63 -9.18
CA ILE A 271 -10.95 5.86 -8.25
C ILE A 271 -10.58 7.00 -7.28
N GLN A 272 -9.36 7.01 -6.75
CA GLN A 272 -8.90 8.03 -5.81
C GLN A 272 -8.88 9.43 -6.42
N ILE A 273 -8.50 9.56 -7.69
CA ILE A 273 -8.42 10.85 -8.38
C ILE A 273 -9.81 11.37 -8.79
N ASN A 274 -10.67 10.48 -9.29
CA ASN A 274 -11.92 10.91 -9.92
C ASN A 274 -13.11 10.89 -8.96
N ASP A 275 -13.15 9.95 -8.01
CA ASP A 275 -14.29 9.83 -7.12
C ASP A 275 -14.12 10.75 -5.93
N SER A 276 -14.74 11.93 -5.94
CA SER A 276 -14.63 12.93 -4.84
C SER A 276 -15.09 12.42 -3.47
N ILE A 277 -15.84 11.30 -3.42
CA ILE A 277 -16.12 10.60 -2.18
C ILE A 277 -14.88 9.82 -1.73
N ASN A 278 -14.16 9.15 -2.66
CA ASN A 278 -12.90 8.47 -2.35
C ASN A 278 -11.69 9.41 -2.21
N ALA A 279 -11.66 10.53 -2.95
CA ALA A 279 -10.60 11.55 -2.93
C ALA A 279 -10.57 12.32 -1.61
N ARG A 280 -11.73 12.49 -0.95
CA ARG A 280 -11.83 12.99 0.42
C ARG A 280 -11.48 11.92 1.46
N THR A 281 -11.68 10.64 1.11
CA THR A 281 -11.40 9.48 1.96
C THR A 281 -10.05 8.85 1.59
N GLY A 282 -8.97 9.62 1.70
CA GLY A 282 -7.76 9.04 2.29
C GLY A 282 -8.00 8.63 3.77
N GLU A 283 -9.08 9.13 4.36
CA GLU A 283 -9.80 8.51 5.47
C GLU A 283 -10.58 7.27 4.97
N PRO A 284 -11.08 6.36 5.81
CA PRO A 284 -11.92 5.26 5.35
C PRO A 284 -13.14 5.79 4.59
N ARG A 285 -13.86 4.95 3.83
CA ARG A 285 -15.29 5.19 3.53
C ARG A 285 -15.93 5.83 4.77
N SER A 286 -16.93 6.70 4.61
CA SER A 286 -17.86 7.00 5.71
C SER A 286 -18.56 5.70 6.11
N VAL A 287 -17.81 4.88 6.82
CA VAL A 287 -18.17 3.86 7.74
C VAL A 287 -18.91 4.66 8.79
N SER A 288 -20.22 4.54 8.75
CA SER A 288 -21.07 5.18 9.72
C SER A 288 -20.97 4.38 11.01
N THR A 289 -19.83 4.49 11.72
CA THR A 289 -19.59 4.26 13.16
C THR A 289 -18.10 4.02 13.43
N GLU A 290 -17.61 4.46 14.59
CA GLU A 290 -16.26 4.14 15.10
C GLU A 290 -15.93 2.63 15.03
N GLU A 291 -16.95 1.77 15.08
CA GLU A 291 -16.85 0.31 15.03
C GLU A 291 -16.27 -0.25 13.71
N GLU A 292 -16.64 0.26 12.53
CA GLU A 292 -16.10 -0.30 11.27
C GLU A 292 -14.70 0.27 10.90
N GLU A 293 -14.29 1.40 11.51
CA GLU A 293 -12.92 1.93 11.46
C GLU A 293 -12.01 1.09 12.37
N GLN A 294 -12.51 0.76 13.56
CA GLN A 294 -11.89 -0.22 14.46
C GLN A 294 -11.78 -1.60 13.81
N GLN A 295 -12.74 -2.02 12.98
CA GLN A 295 -12.67 -3.26 12.22
C GLN A 295 -11.59 -3.20 11.13
N LEU A 296 -11.46 -2.08 10.42
CA LEU A 296 -10.41 -1.89 9.40
C LEU A 296 -9.02 -1.92 10.04
N LEU A 297 -8.83 -1.26 11.19
CA LEU A 297 -7.56 -1.29 11.92
C LEU A 297 -7.23 -2.69 12.46
N ARG A 298 -8.25 -3.45 12.91
CA ARG A 298 -8.10 -4.86 13.32
C ARG A 298 -7.75 -5.78 12.15
N GLU A 299 -8.32 -5.56 10.98
CA GLU A 299 -7.99 -6.32 9.75
C GLU A 299 -6.59 -5.97 9.23
N ILE A 300 -6.16 -4.70 9.34
CA ILE A 300 -4.79 -4.27 9.03
C ILE A 300 -3.80 -4.94 9.99
N ALA A 301 -4.06 -4.90 11.29
CA ALA A 301 -3.23 -5.54 12.31
C ALA A 301 -3.14 -7.06 12.13
N ALA A 302 -4.25 -7.72 11.81
CA ALA A 302 -4.26 -9.15 11.51
C ALA A 302 -3.51 -9.47 10.19
N ALA A 303 -3.51 -8.57 9.21
CA ALA A 303 -2.77 -8.73 7.96
C ALA A 303 -1.26 -8.42 8.11
N THR A 304 -0.87 -7.53 9.03
CA THR A 304 0.53 -7.27 9.39
C THR A 304 1.08 -8.37 10.29
N ASP A 305 0.32 -8.92 11.24
CA ASP A 305 0.69 -10.14 11.99
C ASP A 305 0.90 -11.34 11.05
N LEU A 306 0.22 -11.37 9.90
CA LEU A 306 0.46 -12.37 8.85
C LEU A 306 1.73 -12.13 8.03
N ASN A 307 2.41 -10.99 8.11
CA ASN A 307 3.68 -10.75 7.42
C ASN A 307 4.88 -10.51 8.36
N ASP A 308 4.64 -10.06 9.60
CA ASP A 308 5.70 -9.61 10.51
C ASP A 308 5.93 -10.51 11.75
N SER A 309 5.11 -11.54 12.00
CA SER A 309 5.26 -12.37 13.21
C SER A 309 6.56 -13.19 13.28
N GLU A 310 7.43 -13.17 12.25
CA GLU A 310 8.74 -13.82 12.28
C GLU A 310 9.81 -13.03 11.48
N ASN A 311 9.90 -11.71 11.70
CA ASN A 311 11.17 -10.99 11.47
C ASN A 311 12.11 -11.17 12.68
N GLU A 312 12.20 -12.39 13.21
CA GLU A 312 13.25 -12.75 14.16
C GLU A 312 14.59 -12.65 13.43
N TYR A 313 15.44 -11.76 13.92
CA TYR A 313 16.76 -11.46 13.37
C TYR A 313 17.59 -12.76 13.25
N HIS A 314 17.65 -13.31 12.04
CA HIS A 314 18.64 -14.32 11.69
C HIS A 314 19.91 -13.62 11.19
N PRO A 315 21.08 -13.87 11.80
CA PRO A 315 22.33 -13.25 11.36
C PRO A 315 22.64 -13.68 9.92
N ASP A 316 22.85 -12.68 9.05
CA ASP A 316 23.24 -12.85 7.64
C ASP A 316 24.39 -13.84 7.47
N SER A 317 24.29 -14.71 6.46
CA SER A 317 25.46 -15.43 5.97
C SER A 317 26.43 -14.46 5.29
N ASP A 318 27.74 -14.74 5.37
CA ASP A 318 28.78 -13.91 4.72
C ASP A 318 28.58 -13.78 3.19
N ARG A 319 27.85 -14.72 2.57
CA ARG A 319 27.49 -14.70 1.14
C ARG A 319 26.38 -13.68 0.84
N GLU A 320 25.38 -13.54 1.71
CA GLU A 320 24.34 -12.50 1.60
C GLU A 320 24.95 -11.10 1.74
N ARG A 321 25.90 -10.94 2.67
CA ARG A 321 26.59 -9.68 2.95
C ARG A 321 27.42 -9.21 1.73
N GLN A 322 28.04 -10.14 1.01
CA GLN A 322 28.79 -9.87 -0.22
C GLN A 322 27.89 -9.54 -1.43
N ARG A 323 26.70 -10.12 -1.53
CA ARG A 323 25.72 -9.77 -2.59
C ARG A 323 25.12 -8.38 -2.38
N ARG A 324 24.77 -8.01 -1.14
CA ARG A 324 24.25 -6.67 -0.79
C ARG A 324 25.25 -5.54 -1.06
N ALA A 325 26.56 -5.85 -1.06
CA ALA A 325 27.61 -4.88 -1.40
C ALA A 325 27.66 -4.52 -2.89
N HIS A 326 26.91 -5.21 -3.76
CA HIS A 326 27.00 -5.03 -5.21
C HIS A 326 26.09 -3.93 -5.79
N VAL A 327 25.12 -3.39 -5.01
CA VAL A 327 24.08 -2.47 -5.54
C VAL A 327 24.07 -1.08 -4.87
N SER A 328 24.65 -0.89 -3.69
CA SER A 328 24.83 0.43 -3.05
C SER A 328 26.31 0.65 -2.75
N THR A 329 26.89 1.72 -3.29
CA THR A 329 28.29 2.04 -2.98
C THR A 329 28.43 2.35 -1.49
N SER A 330 29.56 1.98 -0.87
CA SER A 330 29.81 2.27 0.55
C SER A 330 29.72 3.77 0.88
N ALA A 331 29.90 4.65 -0.11
CA ALA A 331 29.71 6.09 0.02
C ALA A 331 28.22 6.49 0.03
N SER A 332 27.41 5.85 -0.80
CA SER A 332 25.96 6.09 -0.86
C SER A 332 25.26 5.76 0.45
N LYS A 333 25.55 4.56 0.97
CA LYS A 333 25.07 4.13 2.28
C LYS A 333 25.45 5.14 3.38
N ARG A 334 26.72 5.55 3.43
CA ARG A 334 27.20 6.51 4.44
C ARG A 334 26.48 7.85 4.37
N ARG A 335 26.27 8.40 3.16
CA ARG A 335 25.53 9.66 3.00
C ARG A 335 24.11 9.59 3.58
N MET A 336 23.40 8.49 3.34
CA MET A 336 22.05 8.32 3.87
C MET A 336 22.05 8.07 5.38
N GLU A 337 23.03 7.33 5.91
CA GLU A 337 23.22 7.17 7.36
C GLU A 337 23.52 8.52 8.03
N ASP A 338 24.43 9.33 7.48
CA ASP A 338 24.75 10.67 7.98
C ASP A 338 23.52 11.59 7.95
N LEU A 339 22.71 11.53 6.88
CA LEU A 339 21.44 12.27 6.78
C LEU A 339 20.46 11.84 7.86
N ARG A 340 20.27 10.53 8.03
CA ARG A 340 19.38 9.95 9.05
C ARG A 340 19.82 10.38 10.45
N ASP A 341 21.10 10.26 10.75
CA ASP A 341 21.68 10.61 12.06
C ASP A 341 21.54 12.11 12.33
N ASN A 342 21.76 12.97 11.32
CA ASN A 342 21.49 14.41 11.45
C ASN A 342 20.02 14.71 11.73
N ILE A 343 19.09 14.02 11.05
CA ILE A 343 17.65 14.16 11.30
C ILE A 343 17.34 13.74 12.73
N ALA A 344 17.79 12.56 13.17
CA ALA A 344 17.52 12.03 14.50
C ALA A 344 17.98 13.00 15.61
N GLU A 345 19.22 13.49 15.52
CA GLU A 345 19.77 14.44 16.50
C GLU A 345 19.02 15.77 16.53
N ARG A 346 18.68 16.33 15.35
CA ARG A 346 17.91 17.58 15.27
C ARG A 346 16.50 17.41 15.84
N MET A 347 15.84 16.31 15.50
CA MET A 347 14.51 15.99 16.06
C MET A 347 14.57 15.84 17.57
N TRP A 348 15.61 15.19 18.08
CA TRP A 348 15.79 14.99 19.51
C TRP A 348 16.03 16.30 20.27
N ALA A 349 16.86 17.20 19.73
CA ALA A 349 17.07 18.52 20.31
C ALA A 349 15.77 19.34 20.40
N ASP A 350 14.97 19.34 19.32
CA ASP A 350 13.65 19.99 19.29
C ASP A 350 12.67 19.32 20.28
N TYR A 351 12.75 17.99 20.44
CA TYR A 351 11.93 17.22 21.39
C TYR A 351 12.27 17.52 22.86
N GLN A 352 13.56 17.54 23.22
CA GLN A 352 14.02 17.84 24.58
C GLN A 352 13.67 19.27 25.01
N THR A 353 13.81 20.23 24.09
CA THR A 353 13.40 21.62 24.32
C THR A 353 11.91 21.70 24.68
N TYR A 354 11.09 20.86 24.05
CA TYR A 354 9.65 20.79 24.30
C TYR A 354 9.26 20.09 25.59
N GLU A 355 9.84 18.92 25.91
CA GLU A 355 9.64 18.24 27.21
C GLU A 355 9.99 19.17 28.38
N GLY A 356 11.08 19.93 28.25
CA GLY A 356 11.43 20.98 29.20
C GLY A 356 10.37 22.07 29.32
N ALA A 357 9.81 22.55 28.20
CA ALA A 357 8.79 23.59 28.17
C ALA A 357 7.42 23.11 28.72
N LEU A 358 7.01 21.86 28.43
CA LEU A 358 5.83 21.21 29.02
C LEU A 358 5.97 21.06 30.52
N ALA A 359 7.14 20.60 31.00
CA ALA A 359 7.40 20.48 32.43
C ALA A 359 7.36 21.86 33.13
N MET A 360 7.65 22.95 32.42
CA MET A 360 7.51 24.32 32.92
C MET A 360 6.06 24.83 32.89
N ASP A 361 5.30 24.57 31.82
CA ASP A 361 3.87 24.92 31.68
C ASP A 361 3.00 24.17 32.70
N GLN A 362 3.24 22.87 32.91
CA GLN A 362 2.58 22.06 33.95
C GLN A 362 2.91 22.54 35.37
N ARG A 363 4.05 23.22 35.56
CA ARG A 363 4.41 23.89 36.82
C ARG A 363 3.93 25.34 36.89
N GLY A 364 3.20 25.81 35.87
CA GLY A 364 2.63 27.17 35.80
C GLY A 364 3.66 28.27 35.54
N LEU A 365 4.84 27.94 35.01
CA LEU A 365 5.97 28.88 34.88
C LEU A 365 5.98 29.65 33.55
N ILE A 366 5.35 29.11 32.49
CA ILE A 366 5.30 29.69 31.13
C ILE A 366 3.92 29.37 30.52
N ARG A 367 3.45 30.14 29.52
CA ARG A 367 2.25 29.83 28.72
C ARG A 367 2.66 29.47 27.29
N LEU A 368 2.42 28.24 26.83
CA LEU A 368 2.81 27.78 25.49
C LEU A 368 1.99 28.47 24.38
N VAL A 369 2.65 28.82 23.26
CA VAL A 369 2.04 29.52 22.10
C VAL A 369 1.40 28.49 21.14
N PRO A 370 0.24 28.77 20.50
CA PRO A 370 -0.50 27.79 19.67
C PRO A 370 0.29 27.12 18.54
N HIS A 371 1.30 27.79 17.97
CA HIS A 371 2.17 27.18 16.95
C HIS A 371 3.02 26.02 17.51
N ILE A 372 3.31 26.04 18.82
CA ILE A 372 3.98 25.00 19.61
C ILE A 372 2.95 23.99 20.17
N GLN A 373 1.67 24.03 19.75
CA GLN A 373 0.71 22.96 20.07
C GLN A 373 0.48 22.05 18.86
N GLY A 374 0.47 22.60 17.64
CA GLY A 374 0.24 21.83 16.40
C GLY A 374 1.39 20.91 15.96
N VAL A 375 2.61 21.14 16.45
CA VAL A 375 3.76 20.25 16.25
C VAL A 375 3.65 18.97 17.11
N TYR A 376 2.90 19.01 18.22
CA TYR A 376 3.15 18.15 19.39
C TYR A 376 1.94 17.35 19.89
N ASN A 377 0.86 17.24 19.11
CA ASN A 377 -0.30 16.44 19.50
C ASN A 377 -0.08 14.95 19.18
N ASP A 378 0.79 14.28 19.93
CA ASP A 378 0.88 12.80 19.95
C ASP A 378 -0.28 12.15 20.72
N ASP A 379 -1.12 12.94 21.42
CA ASP A 379 -2.30 12.43 22.12
C ASP A 379 -3.42 11.95 21.17
N TYR A 380 -3.39 12.39 19.90
CA TYR A 380 -4.25 11.82 18.85
C TYR A 380 -3.91 10.34 18.55
N TYR A 381 -2.67 9.91 18.83
CA TYR A 381 -2.26 8.51 18.69
C TYR A 381 -2.61 7.69 19.93
N LYS A 382 -2.49 8.25 21.14
CA LYS A 382 -2.95 7.56 22.37
C LYS A 382 -4.44 7.23 22.32
N LEU A 383 -5.29 8.14 21.80
CA LEU A 383 -6.73 7.90 21.69
C LEU A 383 -7.09 6.85 20.62
N ASN A 384 -6.51 6.95 19.41
CA ASN A 384 -6.79 5.99 18.32
C ASN A 384 -6.25 4.57 18.60
N ILE A 385 -5.22 4.47 19.42
CA ILE A 385 -4.61 3.19 19.80
C ILE A 385 -5.29 2.58 21.04
N GLN A 386 -5.68 3.40 22.04
CA GLN A 386 -6.49 2.92 23.16
C GLN A 386 -7.83 2.33 22.67
N ILE A 387 -8.38 2.93 21.61
CA ILE A 387 -9.54 2.42 20.86
C ILE A 387 -9.21 1.06 20.20
N HIS A 388 -8.01 0.86 19.66
CA HIS A 388 -7.57 -0.42 19.08
C HIS A 388 -7.49 -1.57 20.12
N LEU A 389 -7.08 -1.28 21.36
CA LEU A 389 -6.93 -2.27 22.44
C LEU A 389 -8.21 -2.58 23.22
N ASN A 390 -9.09 -1.60 23.48
CA ASN A 390 -10.41 -1.84 24.09
C ASN A 390 -11.25 -2.84 23.27
N ASN A 391 -10.89 -2.99 22.00
CA ASN A 391 -11.52 -3.85 21.01
C ASN A 391 -10.95 -5.26 20.89
N GLN A 392 -9.73 -5.53 21.41
CA GLN A 392 -9.21 -6.89 21.48
C GLN A 392 -9.84 -7.70 22.62
N ILE A 393 -10.23 -7.05 23.72
CA ILE A 393 -10.87 -7.72 24.87
C ILE A 393 -12.32 -8.11 24.57
N HIS A 394 -13.01 -7.39 23.68
CA HIS A 394 -14.42 -7.65 23.34
C HIS A 394 -14.62 -8.67 22.19
N LEU A 395 -13.55 -9.08 21.49
CA LEU A 395 -13.63 -9.91 20.29
C LEU A 395 -13.56 -11.42 20.50
N MET A 396 -13.33 -11.89 21.72
CA MET A 396 -13.47 -13.33 22.00
C MET A 396 -14.93 -13.80 22.06
N GLU A 397 -15.92 -12.91 21.94
CA GLU A 397 -17.33 -13.28 22.17
C GLU A 397 -18.30 -13.26 20.98
N GLN A 398 -18.02 -12.71 19.79
CA GLN A 398 -19.06 -12.68 18.73
C GLN A 398 -18.58 -12.99 17.31
N VAL A 399 -18.49 -14.30 17.03
CA VAL A 399 -18.58 -14.85 15.67
C VAL A 399 -20.06 -14.98 15.29
N LYS A 400 -20.55 -14.14 14.35
CA LYS A 400 -21.59 -14.45 13.34
C LYS A 400 -22.14 -13.19 12.66
N TRP A 401 -21.76 -12.95 11.39
CA TRP A 401 -22.53 -12.18 10.39
C TRP A 401 -22.16 -12.75 9.01
N SER A 402 -23.04 -13.32 8.18
CA SER A 402 -24.26 -12.80 7.52
C SER A 402 -23.98 -11.62 6.57
N SER A 403 -23.93 -11.89 5.26
CA SER A 403 -23.73 -10.93 4.13
C SER A 403 -24.79 -9.80 4.07
N PRO A 404 -24.45 -8.55 3.67
CA PRO A 404 -24.91 -7.91 2.37
C PRO A 404 -24.01 -6.69 1.93
N PRO A 405 -24.34 -5.68 1.07
CA PRO A 405 -25.31 -5.48 -0.03
C PRO A 405 -24.70 -4.89 -1.36
N LEU A 406 -23.37 -4.86 -1.56
CA LEU A 406 -22.75 -4.17 -2.73
C LEU A 406 -22.76 -5.00 -4.04
N MET A 407 -22.98 -6.31 -3.97
CA MET A 407 -23.09 -7.20 -5.16
C MET A 407 -24.25 -6.82 -6.08
N GLN A 408 -25.32 -6.23 -5.54
CA GLN A 408 -26.46 -5.81 -6.34
C GLN A 408 -26.15 -4.61 -7.24
N CYS A 409 -25.23 -3.72 -6.85
CA CYS A 409 -25.03 -2.48 -7.59
C CYS A 409 -24.37 -2.71 -8.96
N CYS A 410 -23.35 -3.57 -9.06
CA CYS A 410 -22.72 -3.90 -10.36
C CYS A 410 -23.64 -4.72 -11.27
N CYS A 411 -24.38 -5.70 -10.72
CA CYS A 411 -25.37 -6.46 -11.48
C CYS A 411 -26.53 -5.58 -11.96
N GLN A 412 -27.13 -4.76 -11.08
CA GLN A 412 -28.22 -3.85 -11.46
C GLN A 412 -27.78 -2.79 -12.46
N THR A 413 -26.54 -2.33 -12.37
CA THR A 413 -25.96 -1.36 -13.31
C THR A 413 -25.76 -1.99 -14.69
N TRP A 414 -25.30 -3.25 -14.77
CA TRP A 414 -25.23 -3.99 -16.02
C TRP A 414 -26.62 -4.28 -16.60
N THR A 415 -27.59 -4.70 -15.78
CA THR A 415 -28.98 -4.92 -16.22
C THR A 415 -29.62 -3.63 -16.75
N LYS A 416 -29.42 -2.49 -16.07
CA LYS A 416 -29.93 -1.19 -16.52
C LYS A 416 -29.29 -0.68 -17.81
N MET A 417 -27.99 -0.94 -18.01
CA MET A 417 -27.29 -0.64 -19.27
C MET A 417 -27.73 -1.56 -20.41
N ARG A 418 -27.93 -2.86 -20.14
CA ARG A 418 -28.42 -3.84 -21.13
C ARG A 418 -29.82 -3.50 -21.63
N ASP A 419 -30.68 -3.01 -20.74
CA ASP A 419 -32.08 -2.74 -21.04
C ASP A 419 -32.32 -1.29 -21.52
N GLY A 420 -31.26 -0.51 -21.82
CA GLY A 420 -31.36 0.82 -22.44
C GLY A 420 -32.05 1.89 -21.61
N SER A 421 -32.10 1.73 -20.28
CA SER A 421 -32.93 2.54 -19.38
C SER A 421 -32.17 3.64 -18.62
N LEU A 422 -30.90 3.89 -18.98
CA LEU A 422 -30.13 5.04 -18.51
C LEU A 422 -30.26 6.16 -19.54
N GLY A 423 -31.24 7.04 -19.31
CA GLY A 423 -31.41 8.32 -20.01
C GLY A 423 -30.57 9.43 -19.40
#